data_AF-A0A4Y9Q8M5-F1
#
_entry.id   AF-A0A4Y9Q8M5-F1
#
_cell.length_a   1.000
_cell.length_b   1.000
_cell.length_c   1.000
_cell.angle_alpha   90.00
_cell.angle_beta   90.00
_cell.angle_gamma   90.00
#
_symmetry.space_group_name_H-M   'P 1'
#
loop_
_entity.id
_entity.type
_entity.pdbx_description
1 polymer ?
#
loop_
_entity_poly.entity_id
_entity_poly.type
_entity_poly.pdbx_seq_one_letter_code
_entity_poly.pdbx_strand_id
1 'polypeptide(L)' 'MTPEEIVADLNQKNRATLDAHPHKDLLTYDEVLGLMDAAAMQGFRLGSNVALSMVKGALLVQLSRTATAQRER' A
#
# COMPACT_ATOMS: atom_id res chain seq x y z
N MET A 1 2.56 7.35 -8.61
CA MET A 1 2.13 6.12 -7.93
C MET A 1 0.62 6.11 -7.83
N THR A 2 -0.02 5.66 -8.91
CA THR A 2 -1.45 5.40 -8.98
C THR A 2 -1.78 4.07 -8.29
N PRO A 3 -3.05 3.81 -7.92
CA PRO A 3 -3.46 2.52 -7.40
C PRO A 3 -3.04 1.35 -8.28
N GLU A 4 -3.10 1.50 -9.61
CA GLU A 4 -2.70 0.50 -10.58
C GLU A 4 -1.19 0.22 -10.52
N GLU A 5 -0.37 1.27 -10.36
CA GLU A 5 1.08 1.15 -10.19
C GLU A 5 1.44 0.42 -8.88
N ILE A 6 0.66 0.61 -7.81
CA ILE A 6 0.83 -0.10 -6.53
C ILE A 6 0.51 -1.59 -6.69
N VAL A 7 -0.57 -1.93 -7.38
CA VAL A 7 -0.97 -3.33 -7.64
C VAL A 7 0.07 -4.02 -8.53
N ALA A 8 0.59 -3.34 -9.55
CA ALA A 8 1.64 -3.89 -10.41
C ALA A 8 2.93 -4.18 -9.65
N ASP A 9 3.40 -3.25 -8.81
CA ASP A 9 4.60 -3.42 -7.97
C ASP A 9 4.43 -4.54 -6.92
N LEU A 10 3.25 -4.63 -6.30
CA LEU A 10 2.92 -5.73 -5.38
C LEU A 10 2.94 -7.09 -6.09
N ASN A 11 2.31 -7.19 -7.26
CA ASN A 11 2.30 -8.42 -8.04
C ASN A 11 3.69 -8.84 -8.47
N GLN A 12 4.55 -7.89 -8.84
CA GLN A 12 5.94 -8.17 -9.21
C GLN A 12 6.73 -8.70 -8.01
N LYS A 13 6.62 -8.06 -6.83
CA LYS A 13 7.30 -8.49 -5.61
C LYS A 13 6.83 -9.88 -5.15
N ASN A 14 5.52 -10.13 -5.17
CA ASN A 14 4.95 -11.41 -4.78
C ASN A 14 5.42 -12.55 -5.71
N ARG A 15 5.49 -12.31 -7.03
CA ARG A 15 6.04 -13.30 -7.98
C ARG A 15 7.52 -13.56 -7.74
N ALA A 16 8.32 -12.52 -7.50
CA ALA A 16 9.75 -12.68 -7.22
C ALA A 16 9.98 -13.52 -5.94
N THR A 17 9.17 -13.30 -4.89
CA THR A 17 9.23 -14.12 -3.66
C THR A 17 8.81 -15.56 -3.91
N LEU A 18 7.75 -15.78 -4.69
CA LEU A 18 7.27 -17.12 -5.05
C LEU A 18 8.29 -17.89 -5.88
N ASP A 19 8.89 -17.24 -6.88
CA ASP A 19 9.89 -17.85 -7.77
C ASP A 19 11.20 -18.17 -7.06
N ALA A 20 11.54 -17.43 -6.01
CA ALA A 20 12.70 -17.70 -5.17
C ALA A 20 12.47 -18.87 -4.18
N HIS A 21 11.23 -19.36 -4.04
CA HIS A 21 10.91 -20.42 -3.08
C HIS A 21 11.35 -21.79 -3.66
N PRO A 22 12.24 -22.54 -2.98
CA PRO A 22 12.85 -23.77 -3.50
C PRO A 22 11.88 -24.94 -3.75
N HIS A 23 10.62 -24.78 -3.37
CA HIS A 23 9.57 -25.78 -3.44
C HIS A 23 8.27 -25.18 -4.00
N LYS A 24 8.33 -24.15 -4.84
CA LYS A 24 7.14 -23.50 -5.40
C LYS A 24 6.17 -24.48 -6.08
N ASP A 25 6.71 -25.57 -6.63
CA ASP A 25 5.94 -26.63 -7.30
C ASP A 25 5.31 -27.65 -6.33
N LEU A 26 5.63 -27.55 -5.03
CA LEU A 26 5.16 -28.43 -3.95
C LEU A 26 4.34 -27.67 -2.90
N LEU A 27 3.97 -26.41 -3.16
CA LEU A 27 3.19 -25.61 -2.22
C LEU A 27 1.88 -26.31 -1.89
N THR A 28 1.70 -26.59 -0.60
CA THR A 28 0.47 -27.11 -0.06
C THR A 28 -0.62 -26.04 -0.09
N TYR A 29 -1.89 -26.47 -0.04
CA TYR A 29 -3.03 -25.56 -0.01
C TYR A 29 -2.91 -24.51 1.10
N ASP A 30 -2.47 -24.92 2.29
CA ASP A 30 -2.32 -24.02 3.44
C ASP A 30 -1.20 -22.98 3.24
N GLU A 31 -0.11 -23.35 2.56
CA GLU A 31 0.99 -22.42 2.24
C GLU A 31 0.57 -21.39 1.18
N VAL A 32 -0.24 -21.80 0.21
CA VAL A 32 -0.84 -20.87 -0.76
C VAL A 32 -1.79 -19.91 -0.05
N LEU A 33 -2.63 -20.40 0.87
CA LEU A 33 -3.53 -19.56 1.65
C LEU A 33 -2.75 -18.54 2.50
N GLY A 34 -1.68 -18.99 3.16
CA GLY A 34 -0.80 -18.12 3.96
C GLY A 34 -0.12 -17.03 3.13
N LEU A 35 0.32 -17.36 1.91
CA LEU A 35 0.86 -16.39 0.95
C LEU A 35 -0.19 -15.36 0.52
N MET A 36 -1.43 -15.79 0.27
CA MET A 36 -2.52 -14.89 -0.09
C MET A 36 -2.88 -13.93 1.05
N ASP A 37 -2.97 -14.42 2.29
CA ASP A 37 -3.23 -13.59 3.47
C ASP A 37 -2.11 -12.59 3.73
N ALA A 38 -0.85 -13.02 3.61
CA ALA A 38 0.30 -12.14 3.76
C ALA A 38 0.30 -11.02 2.70
N ALA A 39 0.04 -11.37 1.44
CA ALA A 39 -0.09 -10.40 0.35
C ALA A 39 -1.25 -9.42 0.57
N ALA A 40 -2.40 -9.91 1.03
CA ALA A 40 -3.57 -9.08 1.33
C ALA A 40 -3.29 -8.10 2.49
N MET A 41 -2.67 -8.55 3.59
CA MET A 41 -2.27 -7.68 4.70
C MET A 41 -1.28 -6.61 4.26
N GLN A 42 -0.33 -6.96 3.38
CA GLN A 42 0.64 -6.00 2.85
C GLN A 42 -0.03 -4.95 1.96
N GLY A 43 -0.96 -5.36 1.09
CA GLY A 43 -1.79 -4.45 0.30
C GLY A 43 -2.62 -3.51 1.17
N PHE A 44 -3.26 -4.03 2.22
CA PHE A 44 -4.03 -3.23 3.18
C PHE A 44 -3.18 -2.18 3.90
N ARG A 45 -1.99 -2.56 4.39
CA ARG A 45 -1.06 -1.63 5.06
C ARG A 45 -0.61 -0.50 4.14
N LEU A 46 -0.23 -0.83 2.90
CA LEU A 46 0.19 0.17 1.92
C LEU A 46 -0.95 1.11 1.54
N GLY A 47 -2.15 0.57 1.23
CA GLY A 47 -3.33 1.38 0.92
C GLY A 47 -3.70 2.32 2.07
N SER A 48 -3.64 1.84 3.31
CA SER A 48 -3.90 2.65 4.51
C SER A 48 -2.89 3.79 4.68
N ASN A 49 -1.61 3.54 4.44
CA ASN A 49 -0.56 4.56 4.53
C ASN A 49 -0.70 5.64 3.44
N VAL A 50 -1.09 5.25 2.23
CA VAL A 50 -1.37 6.19 1.13
C VAL A 50 -2.56 7.06 1.49
N ALA A 51 -3.69 6.45 1.91
CA ALA A 51 -4.88 7.19 2.32
C ALA A 51 -4.57 8.17 3.47
N LEU A 52 -3.82 7.72 4.49
CA LEU A 52 -3.40 8.57 5.60
C LEU A 52 -2.54 9.76 5.12
N SER A 53 -1.64 9.54 4.18
CA SER A 53 -0.78 10.60 3.62
C SER A 53 -1.59 11.63 2.83
N MET A 54 -2.60 11.18 2.07
CA MET A 54 -3.53 12.08 1.36
C MET A 54 -4.33 12.94 2.34
N VAL A 55 -4.86 12.33 3.41
CA VAL A 55 -5.60 13.04 4.46
C VAL A 55 -4.71 14.07 5.15
N LYS A 56 -3.48 13.71 5.51
CA LYS A 56 -2.49 14.64 6.09
C LYS A 56 -2.19 15.81 5.15
N GLY A 57 -2.01 15.54 3.86
CA GLY A 57 -1.79 16.57 2.85
C GLY A 57 -2.98 17.54 2.73
N ALA A 58 -4.20 17.01 2.70
CA ALA A 58 -5.42 17.82 2.64
C ALA A 58 -5.59 18.71 3.89
N LEU A 59 -5.35 18.15 5.08
CA LEU A 59 -5.36 18.90 6.34
C LEU A 59 -4.31 20.01 6.38
N LEU A 60 -3.09 19.73 5.91
CA LEU A 60 -2.03 20.74 5.85
C LEU A 60 -2.44 21.91 4.96
N VAL A 61 -3.00 21.64 3.77
CA VAL A 61 -3.50 22.68 2.86
C VAL A 61 -4.62 23.50 3.50
N GLN A 62 -5.56 22.86 4.21
CA GLN A 62 -6.62 23.56 4.94
C GLN A 62 -6.05 24.48 6.02
N LEU A 63 -5.12 23.99 6.85
CA LEU A 63 -4.48 24.78 7.90
C LEU A 63 -3.71 25.97 7.33
N SER A 64 -2.97 25.78 6.24
CA SER A 64 -2.26 26.88 5.57
C SER A 64 -3.21 27.97 5.07
N ARG A 65 -4.36 27.59 4.48
CA ARG A 65 -5.39 28.54 4.01
C ARG A 65 -6.03 29.32 5.15
N THR A 66 -6.30 28.67 6.28
CA THR A 66 -6.85 29.35 7.46
C THR A 66 -5.83 30.33 8.06
N ALA A 67 -4.56 29.94 8.14
CA ALA A 67 -3.48 30.80 8.64
C ALA A 67 -3.25 32.04 7.77
N THR A 68 -3.35 31.92 6.44
CA THR A 68 -3.29 33.08 5.53
C THR A 68 -4.51 33.99 5.69
N ALA A 69 -5.72 33.43 5.78
CA ALA A 69 -6.95 34.21 5.98
C ALA A 69 -6.97 34.98 7.31
N GLN A 70 -6.25 34.48 8.32
CA GLN A 70 -6.12 35.14 9.62
C GLN A 70 -5.03 36.23 9.64
N ARG A 71 -4.09 36.22 8.68
CA ARG A 71 -3.06 37.27 8.51
C ARG A 71 -3.54 38.47 7.69
N GLU A 72 -4.58 38.29 6.88
CA GLU A 72 -5.17 39.33 6.02
C GLU A 72 -6.32 40.11 6.71
N ARG A 73 -6.58 39.85 8.00
CA ARG A 73 -7.48 40.61 8.87
C ARG A 73 -6.68 41.42 9.87
#